data_AF-A0A9D1BXS0-F1
#
_entry.id   AF-A0A9D1BXS0-F1
#
_cell.length_a   1.000
_cell.length_b   1.000
_cell.length_c   1.000
_cell.angle_alpha   90.00
_cell.angle_beta   90.00
_cell.angle_gamma   90.00
#
_symmetry.space_group_name_H-M   'P 1'
#
loop_
_entity.id
_entity.type
_entity.pdbx_description
1 polymer ?
#
loop_
_entity_poly.entity_id
_entity_poly.type
_entity_poly.pdbx_seq_one_letter_code
_entity_poly.pdbx_strand_id
1 'polypeptide(L)'
;MRRAALLFLILLICYAYFLPRWAEWNQNSRMDLTMALVEQGTFVIDDYYENTGDYAVYGGHVYTDKAPGTSFVGVPAYAAFRALARLPVVERLLQRAS
;
A
#
# COMPACT_ATOMS: atom_id res chain seq x y z
N MET A 1 1.79 -12.60 -34.20
CA MET A 1 1.60 -13.37 -32.94
C MET A 1 2.92 -13.52 -32.16
N ARG A 2 3.92 -14.29 -32.63
CA ARG A 2 5.16 -14.58 -31.87
C ARG A 2 5.99 -13.35 -31.45
N ARG A 3 6.12 -12.34 -32.32
CA ARG A 3 6.84 -11.08 -32.03
C ARG A 3 6.12 -10.22 -30.98
N ALA A 4 4.79 -10.17 -31.03
CA ALA A 4 3.99 -9.43 -30.06
C ALA A 4 4.05 -10.07 -28.66
N ALA A 5 4.03 -11.41 -28.58
CA ALA A 5 4.21 -12.12 -27.32
C ALA A 5 5.63 -11.91 -26.72
N LEU A 6 6.66 -11.90 -27.56
CA LEU A 6 8.02 -11.55 -27.13
C LEU A 6 8.12 -10.13 -26.60
N LEU A 7 7.55 -9.15 -27.31
CA LEU A 7 7.50 -7.76 -26.85
C LEU A 7 6.72 -7.62 -25.54
N PHE A 8 5.57 -8.28 -25.43
CA PHE A 8 4.78 -8.32 -24.19
C PHE A 8 5.58 -8.89 -23.03
N LEU A 9 6.25 -10.03 -23.21
CA LEU A 9 7.06 -10.66 -22.17
C LEU A 9 8.26 -9.80 -21.76
N ILE A 10 8.96 -9.19 -22.72
CA ILE A 10 10.08 -8.29 -22.43
C ILE A 10 9.58 -7.09 -21.62
N LEU A 11 8.49 -6.45 -22.05
CA LEU A 11 7.90 -5.32 -21.32
C LEU A 11 7.45 -5.75 -19.93
N LEU A 12 6.75 -6.87 -19.80
CA LEU A 12 6.32 -7.42 -18.52
C LEU A 12 7.51 -7.63 -17.58
N ILE A 13 8.61 -8.22 -18.07
CA ILE A 13 9.83 -8.41 -17.27
C ILE A 13 10.47 -7.07 -16.90
N CYS A 14 10.57 -6.12 -17.83
CA CYS A 14 11.13 -4.80 -17.54
C CYS A 14 10.32 -4.05 -16.47
N TYR A 15 8.98 -4.13 -16.50
CA TYR A 15 8.13 -3.52 -15.49
C TYR A 15 8.13 -4.30 -14.16
N ALA A 16 8.21 -5.63 -14.21
CA ALA A 16 8.29 -6.47 -13.02
C ALA A 16 9.66 -6.42 -12.33
N TYR A 17 10.73 -6.05 -13.05
CA TYR A 17 12.09 -5.98 -12.49
C TYR A 17 12.20 -4.98 -11.33
N PHE A 18 11.45 -3.88 -11.38
CA PHE A 18 11.35 -2.92 -10.29
C PHE A 18 10.30 -3.37 -9.25
N LEU A 19 10.47 -4.59 -8.71
CA LEU A 19 9.67 -5.02 -7.58
C LEU A 19 9.75 -3.96 -6.46
N PRO A 20 8.67 -3.75 -5.70
CA PRO A 20 8.67 -2.85 -4.56
C PRO A 20 9.88 -3.16 -3.68
N ARG A 21 10.77 -2.18 -3.52
CA ARG A 21 11.93 -2.36 -2.64
C ARG A 21 11.43 -2.45 -1.21
N TRP A 22 12.02 -3.37 -0.45
CA TRP A 22 11.82 -3.41 0.99
C TRP A 22 12.35 -2.09 1.57
N ALA A 23 11.49 -1.32 2.25
CA ALA A 23 11.77 -0.01 2.86
C ALA A 23 11.80 1.23 1.93
N GLU A 24 10.77 1.41 1.09
CA GLU A 24 10.52 2.69 0.39
C GLU A 24 9.68 3.63 1.27
N TRP A 25 10.34 4.43 2.11
CA TRP A 25 9.70 5.32 3.10
C TRP A 25 8.65 6.27 2.49
N ASN A 26 8.91 6.80 1.30
CA ASN A 26 8.00 7.74 0.66
C ASN A 26 6.65 7.06 0.29
N GLN A 27 6.68 5.81 -0.18
CA GLN A 27 5.47 5.05 -0.49
C GLN A 27 4.78 4.56 0.79
N ASN A 28 5.56 4.08 1.75
CA ASN A 28 5.05 3.60 3.03
C ASN A 28 4.30 4.69 3.79
N SER A 29 4.87 5.90 3.89
CA SER A 29 4.20 7.06 4.52
C SER A 29 2.81 7.36 3.95
N ARG A 30 2.65 7.26 2.62
CA ARG A 30 1.35 7.45 1.97
C ARG A 30 0.40 6.31 2.25
N MET A 31 0.91 5.09 2.26
CA MET A 31 0.13 3.89 2.53
C MET A 31 -0.35 3.86 3.98
N ASP A 32 0.50 4.25 4.93
CA ASP A 32 0.16 4.38 6.34
C ASP A 32 -1.02 5.36 6.53
N LEU A 33 -1.02 6.50 5.83
CA LEU A 33 -2.18 7.41 5.82
C LEU A 33 -3.42 6.74 5.20
N THR A 34 -3.29 6.02 4.09
CA THR A 34 -4.42 5.29 3.49
C THR A 34 -5.01 4.26 4.47
N MET A 35 -4.17 3.52 5.19
CA MET A 35 -4.59 2.57 6.20
C MET A 35 -5.29 3.27 7.36
N ALA A 36 -4.69 4.31 7.95
CA ALA A 36 -5.30 5.08 9.04
C ALA A 36 -6.70 5.63 8.67
N LEU A 37 -6.86 6.13 7.45
CA LEU A 37 -8.15 6.62 6.95
C LEU A 37 -9.20 5.51 6.85
N VAL A 38 -8.84 4.35 6.32
CA VAL A 38 -9.78 3.24 6.10
C VAL A 38 -10.05 2.44 7.37
N GLU A 39 -9.05 2.31 8.24
CA GLU A 39 -9.11 1.45 9.40
C GLU A 39 -9.62 2.14 10.65
N GLN A 40 -9.26 3.41 10.81
CA GLN A 40 -9.49 4.18 12.03
C GLN A 40 -10.25 5.49 11.77
N GLY A 41 -10.38 5.92 10.51
CA GLY A 41 -11.05 7.17 10.16
C GLY A 41 -10.28 8.41 10.60
N THR A 42 -8.95 8.32 10.71
CA THR A 42 -8.07 9.38 11.21
C THR A 42 -6.94 9.69 10.22
N PHE A 43 -6.33 10.88 10.35
CA PHE A 43 -5.13 11.28 9.63
C PHE A 43 -3.83 10.92 10.39
N VAL A 44 -3.97 10.51 11.65
CA VAL A 44 -2.88 10.11 12.53
C VAL A 44 -2.39 8.71 12.16
N ILE A 45 -1.08 8.51 12.01
CA ILE A 45 -0.47 7.23 11.61
C ILE A 45 0.33 6.59 12.74
N ASP A 46 -0.02 6.88 14.00
CA ASP A 46 0.68 6.38 15.20
C ASP A 46 0.83 4.85 15.24
N ASP A 47 -0.13 4.10 14.68
CA ASP A 47 -0.09 2.63 14.66
C ASP A 47 0.72 2.05 13.47
N TYR A 48 1.14 2.89 12.52
CA TYR A 48 1.72 2.44 11.25
C TYR A 48 3.10 3.06 10.94
N TYR A 49 3.50 4.14 11.62
CA TYR A 49 4.68 4.93 11.24
C TYR A 49 6.01 4.17 11.29
N GLU A 50 6.11 3.03 12.01
CA GLU A 50 7.31 2.18 12.01
C GLU A 50 7.67 1.64 10.62
N ASN A 51 6.73 1.68 9.66
CA ASN A 51 6.96 1.33 8.27
C ASN A 51 7.82 2.36 7.52
N THR A 52 8.04 3.56 8.06
CA THR A 52 8.64 4.67 7.33
C THR A 52 9.51 5.58 8.21
N GLY A 53 10.58 6.14 7.63
CA GLY A 53 11.30 7.28 8.20
C GLY A 53 10.74 8.64 7.76
N ASP A 54 9.80 8.65 6.80
CA ASP A 54 9.20 9.85 6.22
C ASP A 54 7.87 10.16 6.92
N TYR A 55 7.92 10.96 7.98
CA TYR A 55 6.75 11.41 8.73
C TYR A 55 6.98 12.77 9.40
N ALA A 56 5.89 13.42 9.80
CA ALA A 56 5.90 14.66 10.58
C ALA A 56 5.27 14.42 11.95
N VAL A 57 5.86 14.99 13.00
CA VAL A 57 5.31 14.94 14.37
C VAL A 57 4.70 16.29 14.71
N TYR A 58 3.43 16.30 15.09
CA TYR A 58 2.71 17.50 15.49
C TYR A 58 1.75 17.19 16.63
N GLY A 59 1.79 17.98 17.71
CA GLY A 59 0.87 17.82 18.84
C GLY A 59 0.96 16.47 19.56
N GLY A 60 2.10 15.77 19.48
CA GLY A 60 2.29 14.44 20.07
C GLY A 60 1.84 13.26 19.18
N HIS A 61 1.37 13.54 17.97
CA HIS A 61 0.94 12.55 16.99
C HIS A 61 1.81 12.56 15.75
N VAL A 62 1.86 11.42 15.08
CA VAL A 62 2.60 11.20 13.83
C VAL A 62 1.64 11.30 12.65
N TYR A 63 2.07 12.01 11.61
CA TYR A 63 1.34 12.23 10.37
C TYR A 63 2.25 11.94 9.17
N THR A 64 1.65 11.65 8.02
CA THR A 64 2.42 11.68 6.77
C THR A 64 2.91 13.11 6.47
N ASP A 65 4.15 13.24 6.02
CA ASP A 65 4.74 14.49 5.53
C ASP A 65 4.46 14.71 4.03
N LYS A 66 3.77 13.77 3.37
CA LYS A 66 3.48 13.81 1.93
C LYS A 66 2.12 14.45 1.65
N ALA A 67 1.96 14.94 0.43
CA ALA A 67 0.67 15.43 -0.05
C ALA A 67 -0.39 14.30 -0.02
N PRO A 68 -1.63 14.57 0.41
CA PRO A 68 -2.63 13.54 0.68
C PRO A 68 -3.26 12.93 -0.60
N GLY A 69 -3.08 13.55 -1.76
CA GLY A 69 -3.80 13.17 -2.98
C GLY A 69 -3.62 11.70 -3.37
N THR A 70 -2.40 11.20 -3.33
CA THR A 70 -2.08 9.79 -3.60
C THR A 70 -2.65 8.84 -2.55
N SER A 71 -2.65 9.24 -1.28
CA SER A 71 -3.22 8.42 -0.20
C SER A 71 -4.74 8.31 -0.33
N PHE A 72 -5.41 9.39 -0.75
CA PHE A 72 -6.86 9.39 -0.98
C PHE A 72 -7.27 8.53 -2.18
N VAL A 73 -6.47 8.51 -3.25
CA VAL A 73 -6.69 7.57 -4.37
C VAL A 73 -6.57 6.11 -3.90
N GLY A 74 -5.70 5.84 -2.92
CA GLY A 74 -5.54 4.52 -2.32
C GLY A 74 -6.72 4.05 -1.46
N VAL A 75 -7.49 4.97 -0.87
CA VAL A 75 -8.60 4.66 0.05
C VAL A 75 -9.63 3.68 -0.54
N PRO A 76 -10.24 3.93 -1.72
CA PRO A 76 -11.24 3.01 -2.26
C PRO A 76 -10.64 1.64 -2.59
N ALA A 77 -9.41 1.60 -3.08
CA ALA A 77 -8.73 0.33 -3.40
C ALA A 77 -8.44 -0.48 -2.14
N TYR A 78 -7.89 0.15 -1.10
CA TYR A 78 -7.59 -0.52 0.16
C TYR A 78 -8.85 -0.93 0.92
N ALA A 79 -9.90 -0.11 0.92
CA ALA A 79 -11.19 -0.46 1.52
C ALA A 79 -11.82 -1.69 0.83
N ALA A 80 -11.80 -1.73 -0.51
CA ALA A 80 -12.26 -2.89 -1.27
C ALA A 80 -11.44 -4.14 -0.96
N PHE A 81 -10.10 -4.01 -0.94
CA PHE A 81 -9.21 -5.11 -0.55
C PHE A 81 -9.54 -5.64 0.84
N ARG A 82 -9.69 -4.76 1.84
CA ARG A 82 -10.02 -5.13 3.22
C ARG A 82 -11.37 -5.82 3.34
N ALA A 83 -12.37 -5.37 2.57
CA ALA A 83 -13.68 -6.02 2.51
C ALA A 83 -13.58 -7.44 1.92
N LEU A 84 -12.81 -7.61 0.84
CA LEU A 84 -12.59 -8.91 0.20
C LEU A 84 -11.73 -9.85 1.06
N ALA A 85 -10.72 -9.34 1.74
CA ALA A 85 -9.83 -10.12 2.61
C ALA A 85 -10.57 -10.74 3.81
N ARG A 86 -11.65 -10.09 4.27
CA ARG A 86 -12.53 -10.59 5.33
C ARG A 86 -13.49 -11.70 4.88
N LEU A 87 -13.52 -12.05 3.59
CA LEU A 87 -14.35 -13.16 3.12
C LEU A 87 -13.78 -14.49 3.65
N PRO A 88 -14.62 -15.40 4.20
CA PRO A 88 -14.14 -16.64 4.83
C PRO A 88 -13.35 -17.57 3.90
N VAL A 89 -13.55 -17.45 2.59
CA VAL A 89 -12.77 -18.19 1.59
C VAL A 89 -11.37 -17.61 1.41
N VAL A 90 -11.25 -16.28 1.42
CA VAL A 90 -9.97 -15.59 1.26
C VAL A 90 -9.13 -15.74 2.52
N GLU A 91 -9.75 -15.58 3.70
CA GLU A 91 -9.09 -15.75 4.99
C GLU A 91 -8.46 -17.15 5.13
N ARG A 92 -9.18 -18.20 4.74
CA ARG A 92 -8.67 -19.58 4.73
C ARG A 92 -7.49 -19.78 3.77
N LEU A 93 -7.44 -19.03 2.67
CA LEU A 93 -6.31 -19.08 1.73
C LEU A 93 -5.09 -18.32 2.29
N LEU A 94 -5.31 -17.16 2.90
CA LEU A 94 -4.25 -16.35 3.52
C LEU A 94 -3.58 -17.10 4.68
N GLN A 95 -4.37 -17.77 5.53
CA GLN A 95 -3.84 -18.59 6.63
C GLN A 95 -3.03 -19.82 6.17
N ARG A 96 -3.22 -20.29 4.94
CA ARG A 96 -2.43 -21.40 4.37
C ARG A 96 -1.14 -20.94 3.70
N ALA A 97 -1.03 -19.65 3.38
CA ALA A 97 0.10 -19.05 2.70
C ALA A 97 1.06 -18.30 3.65
N SER A 98 0.68 -18.17 4.93
CA SER A 98 1.52 -17.64 6.03
C SER A 98 2.14 -18.78 6.82
#